data_AF-A0A2D5MP39-F1
#
_entry.id   AF-A0A2D5MP39-F1
#
_cell.length_a   1.000
_cell.length_b   1.000
_cell.length_c   1.000
_cell.angle_alpha   90.00
_cell.angle_beta   90.00
_cell.angle_gamma   90.00
#
_symmetry.space_group_name_H-M   'P 1'
#
loop_
_entity.id
_entity.type
_entity.pdbx_description
1 polymer ?
#
loop_
_entity_poly.entity_id
_entity_poly.type
_entity_poly.pdbx_seq_one_letter_code
_entity_poly.pdbx_strand_id
1 'polypeptide(L)'
;MGITVKGTSTALATGTTKFDDCTAVHLCGHTSAVTVTVRNEADDADVGTIKIPANGQMVVNLFIGQGLRGPTTVSGTQVAAGDSI
;
A
#
# COMPACT_ATOMS: atom_id res chain seq x y z
N MET A 1 -8.38 -9.04 -16.24
CA MET A 1 -7.95 -9.60 -14.92
C MET A 1 -8.63 -8.78 -13.83
N GLY A 2 -8.77 -9.32 -12.62
CA GLY A 2 -9.46 -8.65 -11.50
C GLY A 2 -8.64 -8.74 -10.22
N ILE A 3 -9.13 -8.14 -9.15
CA ILE A 3 -8.52 -8.22 -7.82
C ILE A 3 -9.28 -9.21 -6.93
N THR A 4 -8.54 -10.07 -6.23
CA THR A 4 -9.06 -10.98 -5.21
C THR A 4 -8.82 -10.38 -3.83
N VAL A 5 -9.88 -9.97 -3.15
CA VAL A 5 -9.81 -9.30 -1.84
C VAL A 5 -9.52 -10.30 -0.73
N LYS A 6 -8.57 -9.97 0.16
CA LYS A 6 -8.15 -10.82 1.29
C LYS A 6 -8.30 -10.17 2.67
N GLY A 7 -8.59 -8.88 2.72
CA GLY A 7 -8.70 -8.13 3.96
C GLY A 7 -9.65 -6.95 3.86
N THR A 8 -9.75 -6.19 4.94
CA THR A 8 -10.58 -4.99 5.01
C THR A 8 -9.79 -3.74 4.63
N SER A 9 -10.50 -2.75 4.09
CA SER A 9 -9.92 -1.44 3.81
C SER A 9 -9.41 -0.78 5.09
N THR A 10 -8.15 -0.32 5.07
CA THR A 10 -7.48 0.30 6.21
C THR A 10 -6.70 1.52 5.74
N ALA A 11 -6.90 2.66 6.40
CA ALA A 11 -6.12 3.87 6.13
C ALA A 11 -4.64 3.67 6.47
N LEU A 12 -3.75 4.21 5.63
CA LEU A 12 -2.32 4.29 5.95
C LEU A 12 -2.05 5.27 7.08
N ALA A 13 -0.81 5.29 7.56
CA ALA A 13 -0.34 6.26 8.54
C ALA A 13 1.10 6.69 8.23
N THR A 14 1.43 7.96 8.50
CA THR A 14 2.78 8.51 8.22
C THR A 14 3.85 7.90 9.13
N GLY A 15 3.50 7.56 10.38
CA GLY A 15 4.45 7.08 11.40
C GLY A 15 4.29 5.61 11.78
N THR A 16 3.41 4.86 11.12
CA THR A 16 3.15 3.45 11.45
C THR A 16 3.05 2.64 10.18
N THR A 17 3.90 1.63 10.06
CA THR A 17 3.88 0.69 8.95
C THR A 17 2.61 -0.16 9.00
N LYS A 18 1.99 -0.35 7.83
CA LYS A 18 0.79 -1.17 7.64
C LYS A 18 1.08 -2.24 6.59
N PHE A 19 0.32 -3.33 6.63
CA PHE A 19 0.39 -4.42 5.64
C PHE A 19 1.79 -5.07 5.52
N ASP A 20 2.53 -5.14 6.64
CA ASP A 20 3.85 -5.78 6.74
C ASP A 20 3.80 -7.32 6.67
N ASP A 21 2.63 -7.90 6.87
CA ASP A 21 2.35 -9.33 6.71
C ASP A 21 1.73 -9.67 5.33
N CYS A 22 1.64 -8.69 4.43
CA CYS A 22 0.95 -8.82 3.15
C CYS A 22 1.93 -8.93 1.98
N THR A 23 1.53 -9.64 0.93
CA THR A 23 2.29 -9.77 -0.33
C THR A 23 1.79 -8.85 -1.45
N ALA A 24 0.59 -8.28 -1.30
CA ALA A 24 0.05 -7.28 -2.22
C ALA A 24 -1.03 -6.42 -1.57
N VAL A 25 -1.05 -5.14 -1.93
CA VAL A 25 -2.02 -4.16 -1.41
C VAL A 25 -2.57 -3.31 -2.56
N HIS A 26 -3.89 -3.23 -2.66
CA HIS A 26 -4.58 -2.26 -3.51
C HIS A 26 -4.72 -0.93 -2.75
N LEU A 27 -4.26 0.17 -3.37
CA LEU A 27 -4.23 1.52 -2.79
C LEU A 27 -5.18 2.46 -3.54
N CYS A 28 -6.03 3.18 -2.82
CA CYS A 28 -6.98 4.17 -3.37
C CYS A 28 -7.46 5.18 -2.31
N GLY A 29 -8.44 6.03 -2.64
CA GLY A 29 -9.18 6.86 -1.67
C GLY A 29 -8.72 8.31 -1.52
N HIS A 30 -7.63 8.69 -2.20
CA HIS A 30 -7.07 10.05 -2.15
C HIS A 30 -7.56 10.93 -3.31
N THR A 31 -7.85 12.20 -3.02
CA THR A 31 -8.36 13.18 -4.00
C THR A 31 -7.27 14.06 -4.62
N SER A 32 -6.05 14.01 -4.09
CA SER A 32 -4.87 14.72 -4.56
C SER A 32 -3.74 13.74 -4.80
N ALA A 33 -2.73 14.10 -5.60
CA ALA A 33 -1.57 13.24 -5.77
C ALA A 33 -0.84 13.04 -4.42
N VAL A 34 -0.50 11.81 -4.11
CA VAL A 34 0.09 11.41 -2.82
C VAL A 34 1.33 10.56 -3.05
N THR A 35 2.21 10.52 -2.05
CA THR A 35 3.35 9.63 -2.00
C THR A 35 3.15 8.61 -0.89
N VAL A 36 3.34 7.34 -1.21
CA VAL A 36 3.38 6.21 -0.27
C VAL A 36 4.82 5.71 -0.20
N THR A 37 5.26 5.37 0.99
CA THR A 37 6.61 4.88 1.28
C THR A 37 6.55 3.39 1.57
N VAL A 38 7.45 2.63 0.95
CA VAL A 38 7.63 1.20 1.23
C VAL A 38 8.74 1.06 2.27
N ARG A 39 8.43 0.40 3.39
CA ARG A 39 9.34 0.14 4.51
C ARG A 39 9.96 -1.24 4.37
N ASN A 40 11.19 -1.40 4.85
CA ASN A 40 11.86 -2.70 4.87
C ASN A 40 11.31 -3.59 6.00
N GLU A 41 11.72 -4.87 6.02
CA GLU A 41 11.28 -5.86 7.01
C GLU A 41 11.64 -5.51 8.45
N ALA A 42 12.80 -4.88 8.68
CA ALA A 42 13.20 -4.42 10.00
C ALA A 42 12.45 -3.14 10.46
N ASP A 43 11.64 -2.55 9.57
CA ASP A 43 10.96 -1.26 9.72
C ASP A 43 11.85 -0.09 10.19
N ASP A 44 13.15 -0.16 9.90
CA ASP A 44 14.15 0.86 10.26
C ASP A 44 14.56 1.75 9.07
N ALA A 45 14.30 1.32 7.84
CA ALA A 45 14.64 2.05 6.62
C ALA A 45 13.54 2.02 5.54
N ASP A 46 13.60 2.99 4.64
CA ASP A 46 12.76 3.02 3.44
C ASP A 46 13.41 2.15 2.35
N VAL A 47 12.60 1.31 1.70
CA VAL A 47 12.99 0.60 0.47
C VAL A 47 12.82 1.53 -0.73
N GLY A 48 11.79 2.39 -0.71
CA GLY A 48 11.51 3.33 -1.78
C GLY A 48 10.17 4.05 -1.61
N THR A 49 9.78 4.83 -2.61
CA THR A 49 8.51 5.59 -2.62
C THR A 49 7.75 5.42 -3.93
N ILE A 50 6.43 5.55 -3.86
CA ILE A 50 5.49 5.40 -4.97
C ILE A 50 4.60 6.64 -4.99
N LYS A 51 4.49 7.31 -6.15
CA LYS A 51 3.55 8.41 -6.35
C LYS A 51 2.27 7.91 -6.97
N ILE A 52 1.14 8.17 -6.32
CA ILE A 52 -0.20 7.83 -6.83
C ILE A 52 -0.87 9.13 -7.31
N PRO A 53 -1.36 9.21 -8.56
CA PRO A 53 -2.04 10.40 -9.06
C PRO A 53 -3.37 10.62 -8.30
N ALA A 54 -3.87 11.86 -8.33
CA ALA A 54 -5.16 12.21 -7.72
C ALA A 54 -6.29 11.31 -8.23
N ASN A 55 -7.11 10.77 -7.33
CA ASN A 55 -8.18 9.80 -7.62
C ASN A 55 -7.69 8.52 -8.32
N GLY A 56 -6.38 8.28 -8.34
CA GLY A 56 -5.78 7.09 -8.91
C GLY A 56 -5.88 5.88 -7.99
N GLN A 57 -5.59 4.72 -8.57
CA GLN A 57 -5.51 3.44 -7.88
C GLN A 57 -4.30 2.66 -8.38
N MET A 58 -3.80 1.73 -7.57
CA MET A 58 -2.67 0.88 -7.91
C MET A 58 -2.69 -0.39 -7.04
N VAL A 59 -2.16 -1.49 -7.56
CA VAL A 59 -1.74 -2.64 -6.74
C VAL A 59 -0.23 -2.62 -6.58
N VAL A 60 0.25 -2.72 -5.34
CA VAL A 60 1.66 -2.82 -5.01
C VAL A 60 1.94 -4.23 -4.51
N ASN A 61 2.80 -4.97 -5.20
CA ASN A 61 3.32 -6.25 -4.71
C ASN A 61 4.49 -5.99 -3.75
N LEU A 62 4.53 -6.72 -2.64
CA LEU A 62 5.48 -6.54 -1.54
C LEU A 62 6.16 -7.88 -1.24
N PHE A 63 7.40 -7.84 -0.75
CA PHE A 63 7.95 -8.97 -0.03
C PHE A 63 7.32 -9.04 1.36
N ILE A 64 7.12 -10.26 1.89
CA ILE A 64 6.69 -10.44 3.28
C ILE A 64 7.67 -9.70 4.20
N GLY A 65 7.15 -8.99 5.19
CA GLY A 65 7.91 -8.11 6.08
C GLY A 65 7.94 -6.65 5.61
N GLN A 66 7.88 -6.38 4.31
CA GLN A 66 7.76 -5.00 3.83
C GLN A 66 6.35 -4.49 4.06
N GLY A 67 6.25 -3.21 4.43
CA GLY A 67 4.95 -2.56 4.60
C GLY A 67 4.88 -1.16 4.02
N LEU A 68 3.75 -0.52 4.20
CA LEU A 68 3.42 0.77 3.61
C LEU A 68 3.19 1.82 4.68
N ARG A 69 3.77 3.01 4.48
CA ARG A 69 3.47 4.24 5.22
C ARG A 69 2.99 5.31 4.24
N GLY A 70 2.04 6.13 4.66
CA GLY A 70 1.50 7.17 3.81
C GLY A 70 0.46 8.02 4.52
N PRO A 71 -0.05 9.06 3.84
CA PRO A 71 -1.12 9.89 4.39
C PRO A 71 -2.34 9.05 4.77
N THR A 72 -3.05 9.45 5.82
CA THR A 72 -4.29 8.80 6.28
C THR A 72 -5.45 8.92 5.28
N THR A 73 -5.29 9.74 4.23
CA THR A 73 -6.22 9.86 3.11
C THR A 73 -6.06 8.74 2.07
N VAL A 74 -5.03 7.91 2.18
CA VAL A 74 -4.86 6.71 1.36
C VAL A 74 -5.36 5.50 2.13
N SER A 75 -6.23 4.74 1.50
CA SER A 75 -6.72 3.45 1.99
C SER A 75 -6.04 2.32 1.24
N GLY A 76 -5.58 1.31 1.98
CA GLY A 76 -5.07 0.05 1.46
C GLY A 76 -6.04 -1.10 1.70
N THR A 77 -6.04 -2.10 0.83
CA THR A 77 -6.72 -3.39 1.05
C THR A 77 -5.79 -4.52 0.60
N GLN A 78 -5.57 -5.52 1.46
CA GLN A 78 -4.80 -6.70 1.07
C GLN A 78 -5.51 -7.43 -0.07
N VAL A 79 -4.76 -7.77 -1.12
CA VAL A 79 -5.23 -8.55 -2.27
C VAL A 79 -4.30 -9.73 -2.55
N ALA A 80 -4.67 -10.64 -3.45
CA ALA A 80 -3.78 -11.69 -3.91
C ALA A 80 -2.59 -11.10 -4.69
N ALA A 81 -1.41 -11.70 -4.52
CA ALA A 81 -0.21 -11.29 -5.24
C ALA A 81 -0.33 -11.60 -6.74
N GLY A 82 0.17 -10.69 -7.58
CA GLY A 82 0.10 -10.83 -9.03
C GLY A 82 -1.19 -10.33 -9.67
N ASP A 83 -2.18 -9.92 -8.86
CA ASP A 83 -3.37 -9.22 -9.37
C ASP A 83 -3.00 -7.80 -9.83
N SER A 84 -3.69 -7.30 -10.86
CA SER A 84 -3.51 -5.95 -11.39
C SER A 84 -4.84 -5.32 -11.79
N ILE A 85 -4.87 -4.00 -11.82
CA ILE A 85 -6.02 -3.19 -12.24
C ILE A 85 -5.89 -2.70 -13.68
#